data_AF-A0A0Q9L452-F1
#
_entry.id   AF-A0A0Q9L452-F1
#
_cell.length_a   1.000
_cell.length_b   1.000
_cell.length_c   1.000
_cell.angle_alpha   90.00
_cell.angle_beta   90.00
_cell.angle_gamma   90.00
#
_symmetry.space_group_name_H-M   'P 1'
#
loop_
_entity.id
_entity.type
_entity.pdbx_description
1 polymer ?
#
loop_
_entity_poly.entity_id
_entity_poly.type
_entity_poly.pdbx_seq_one_letter_code
_entity_poly.pdbx_strand_id
1 'polypeptide(L)'
;MDRVLVRPLNPLFQFFAMRIQIYGFGDLMAGIGGLAYAAPHIGQWSMLKLFFLIIIILSGAAIEWALMTMLGVSAFWTLQSGGLLALLDTLLNKLSRFPLSLYGRPIQLVLTFVLPVAFMSFYPAYLFMNEVGQQPPSPWLVYASPGVAVVLVGLAYQVWRRGIDVYQGAGS
;
A
#
# COMPACT_ATOMS: atom_id res chain seq x y z
N MET A 1 27.57 0.58 -8.85
CA MET A 1 26.86 0.41 -7.57
C MET A 1 27.84 0.19 -6.41
N ASP A 2 29.13 0.51 -6.58
CA ASP A 2 30.18 0.20 -5.61
C ASP A 2 30.41 1.26 -4.53
N ARG A 3 29.58 2.31 -4.48
CA ARG A 3 29.65 3.36 -3.45
C ARG A 3 28.68 3.18 -2.28
N VAL A 4 27.81 2.18 -2.34
CA VAL A 4 26.75 1.94 -1.33
C VAL A 4 27.24 1.07 -0.16
N LEU A 5 28.39 0.41 -0.28
CA LEU A 5 28.93 -0.52 0.74
C LEU A 5 29.79 0.13 1.84
N VAL A 6 30.04 1.45 1.79
CA VAL A 6 31.02 2.10 2.69
C VAL A 6 30.38 2.90 3.83
N ARG A 7 29.04 2.98 3.93
CA ARG A 7 28.38 3.72 5.03
C ARG A 7 27.39 2.84 5.80
N PRO A 8 27.40 2.87 7.15
CA PRO A 8 26.53 2.06 8.00
C PRO A 8 25.13 2.70 8.03
N LEU A 9 24.48 2.74 6.89
CA LEU A 9 23.11 3.23 6.73
C LEU A 9 22.35 2.19 5.92
N ASN A 10 21.18 1.79 6.43
CA ASN A 10 20.36 0.72 5.90
C ASN A 10 20.18 0.83 4.36
N PRO A 11 20.60 -0.17 3.56
CA PRO A 11 20.53 -0.14 2.10
C PRO A 11 19.11 0.14 1.56
N LEU A 12 18.06 -0.23 2.31
CA LEU A 12 16.67 0.17 1.99
C LEU A 12 16.54 1.67 1.86
N PHE A 13 16.99 2.39 2.88
CA PHE A 13 16.82 3.83 2.96
C PHE A 13 17.60 4.53 1.84
N GLN A 14 18.78 4.02 1.48
CA GLN A 14 19.57 4.57 0.38
C GLN A 14 18.97 4.30 -1.01
N PHE A 15 18.44 3.10 -1.26
CA PHE A 15 17.81 2.77 -2.54
C PHE A 15 16.53 3.60 -2.76
N PHE A 16 15.73 3.79 -1.71
CA PHE A 16 14.50 4.59 -1.78
C PHE A 16 14.77 6.10 -1.84
N ALA A 17 15.75 6.62 -1.09
CA ALA A 17 16.09 8.05 -1.10
C ALA A 17 16.68 8.54 -2.45
N MET A 18 17.19 7.63 -3.29
CA MET A 18 17.77 7.97 -4.60
C MET A 18 16.74 8.19 -5.71
N ARG A 19 15.47 7.83 -5.53
CA ARG A 19 14.43 7.99 -6.56
C ARG A 19 13.25 8.80 -6.05
N ILE A 20 13.41 10.13 -6.05
CA ILE A 20 12.28 11.05 -5.94
C ILE A 20 11.50 10.96 -7.25
N GLN A 21 10.34 10.32 -7.21
CA GLN A 21 9.50 10.13 -8.39
C GLN A 21 8.54 11.33 -8.53
N ILE A 22 8.81 12.19 -9.52
CA ILE A 22 8.03 13.42 -9.79
C ILE A 22 6.54 13.13 -10.00
N TYR A 23 6.20 11.95 -10.54
CA TYR A 23 4.82 11.50 -10.71
C TYR A 23 4.00 11.50 -9.40
N GLY A 24 4.63 11.17 -8.26
CA GLY A 24 3.94 11.14 -6.97
C GLY A 24 3.42 12.52 -6.52
N PHE A 25 4.03 13.60 -6.99
CA PHE A 25 3.51 14.95 -6.72
C PHE A 25 2.21 15.23 -7.49
N GLY A 26 2.13 14.75 -8.73
CA GLY A 26 0.92 14.83 -9.55
C GLY A 26 -0.23 14.04 -8.93
N ASP A 27 0.05 12.82 -8.46
CA ASP A 27 -0.96 11.98 -7.80
C ASP A 27 -1.45 12.59 -6.48
N LEU A 28 -0.54 13.20 -5.70
CA LEU A 28 -0.92 13.91 -4.48
C LEU A 28 -1.83 15.11 -4.77
N MET A 29 -1.48 15.93 -5.76
CA MET A 29 -2.31 17.07 -6.17
C MET A 29 -3.68 16.61 -6.70
N ALA A 30 -3.72 15.56 -7.52
CA ALA A 30 -4.96 14.99 -8.02
C ALA A 30 -5.83 14.43 -6.88
N GLY A 31 -5.22 13.75 -5.91
CA GLY A 31 -5.90 13.25 -4.71
C GLY A 31 -6.50 14.37 -3.86
N ILE A 32 -5.75 15.44 -3.60
CA ILE A 32 -6.23 16.62 -2.86
C ILE A 32 -7.36 17.30 -3.63
N GLY A 33 -7.20 17.52 -4.94
CA GLY A 33 -8.22 18.13 -5.78
C GLY A 33 -9.52 17.32 -5.83
N GLY A 34 -9.40 16.00 -6.01
CA GLY A 34 -10.54 15.08 -5.98
C GLY A 34 -11.24 15.06 -4.62
N LEU A 35 -10.49 15.06 -3.53
CA LEU A 35 -11.04 15.14 -2.17
C LEU A 35 -11.75 16.47 -1.93
N ALA A 36 -11.15 17.60 -2.31
CA ALA A 36 -11.75 18.92 -2.15
C ALA A 36 -13.05 19.07 -2.94
N TYR A 37 -13.11 18.48 -4.14
CA TYR A 37 -14.33 18.45 -4.95
C TYR A 37 -15.41 17.50 -4.37
N ALA A 38 -15.01 16.33 -3.89
CA ALA A 38 -15.93 15.36 -3.30
C ALA A 38 -16.43 15.79 -1.92
N ALA A 39 -15.60 16.50 -1.13
CA ALA A 39 -15.87 16.83 0.27
C ALA A 39 -17.25 17.46 0.53
N PRO A 40 -17.74 18.45 -0.24
CA PRO A 40 -19.08 19.00 -0.06
C PRO A 40 -20.21 18.00 -0.35
N HIS A 41 -19.94 16.96 -1.13
CA HIS A 41 -20.90 15.94 -1.54
C HIS A 41 -20.91 14.71 -0.61
N ILE A 42 -19.88 14.55 0.23
CA ILE A 42 -19.74 13.40 1.14
C ILE A 42 -20.04 13.79 2.59
N GLY A 43 -21.33 13.74 2.96
CA GLY A 43 -21.80 13.81 4.34
C GLY A 43 -21.27 14.98 5.18
N GLN A 44 -21.42 14.87 6.50
CA GLN A 44 -20.87 15.87 7.41
C GLN A 44 -19.44 15.52 7.81
N TRP A 45 -18.56 16.51 7.68
CA TRP A 45 -17.18 16.45 8.15
C TRP A 45 -17.12 16.75 9.65
N SER A 46 -16.36 15.94 10.38
CA SER A 46 -16.03 16.17 11.78
C SER A 46 -14.51 16.13 11.95
N MET A 47 -14.02 16.74 13.04
CA MET A 47 -12.59 16.71 13.36
C MET A 47 -12.07 15.27 13.50
N LEU A 48 -12.92 14.36 13.98
CA LEU A 48 -12.63 12.94 14.08
C LEU A 48 -12.46 12.28 12.70
N LYS A 49 -13.35 12.58 11.74
CA LYS A 49 -13.22 12.08 10.36
C LYS A 49 -11.95 12.56 9.69
N LEU A 50 -11.57 13.83 9.88
CA LEU A 50 -10.31 14.38 9.37
C LEU A 50 -9.08 13.67 9.96
N PHE A 51 -9.07 13.45 11.28
CA PHE A 51 -7.99 12.72 11.93
C PHE A 51 -7.90 11.27 11.42
N PHE A 52 -9.05 10.61 11.27
CA PHE A 52 -9.11 9.25 10.76
C PHE A 52 -8.66 9.16 9.30
N LEU A 53 -8.99 10.15 8.47
CA LEU A 53 -8.54 10.25 7.08
C LEU A 53 -7.01 10.26 6.99
N ILE A 54 -6.33 11.04 7.82
CA ILE A 54 -4.86 11.09 7.85
C ILE A 54 -4.29 9.71 8.20
N ILE A 55 -4.85 9.05 9.21
CA ILE A 55 -4.44 7.69 9.62
C ILE A 55 -4.61 6.70 8.47
N ILE A 56 -5.71 6.77 7.72
CA ILE A 56 -5.97 5.89 6.58
C ILE A 56 -4.96 6.14 5.47
N ILE A 57 -4.69 7.40 5.12
CA ILE A 57 -3.71 7.74 4.08
C ILE A 57 -2.34 7.17 4.43
N LEU A 58 -1.89 7.34 5.68
CA LEU A 58 -0.62 6.78 6.16
C LEU A 58 -0.64 5.24 6.16
N SER A 59 -1.75 4.63 6.55
CA SER A 59 -1.90 3.18 6.55
C SER A 59 -1.87 2.61 5.14
N GLY A 60 -2.57 3.23 4.19
CA GLY A 60 -2.57 2.85 2.77
C GLY A 60 -1.16 2.91 2.17
N ALA A 61 -0.45 4.02 2.39
CA ALA A 61 0.93 4.18 1.95
C ALA A 61 1.87 3.11 2.56
N ALA A 62 1.69 2.79 3.85
CA ALA A 62 2.48 1.75 4.52
C ALA A 62 2.18 0.34 3.99
N ILE A 63 0.92 0.02 3.69
CA ILE A 63 0.51 -1.25 3.08
C ILE A 63 1.13 -1.39 1.69
N GLU A 64 0.99 -0.37 0.84
CA GLU A 64 1.58 -0.36 -0.50
C GLU A 64 3.10 -0.54 -0.46
N TRP A 65 3.77 0.22 0.41
CA TRP A 65 5.21 0.11 0.62
C TRP A 65 5.64 -1.30 1.06
N ALA A 66 4.91 -1.91 1.99
CA ALA A 66 5.20 -3.25 2.49
C ALA A 66 5.08 -4.30 1.38
N LEU A 67 4.01 -4.24 0.57
CA LEU A 67 3.80 -5.15 -0.57
C LEU A 67 4.91 -5.01 -1.61
N MET A 68 5.25 -3.78 -2.00
CA MET A 68 6.32 -3.51 -2.97
C MET A 68 7.68 -3.96 -2.46
N THR A 69 7.96 -3.78 -1.17
CA THR A 69 9.21 -4.23 -0.55
C THR A 69 9.32 -5.76 -0.55
N MET A 70 8.27 -6.48 -0.16
CA MET A 70 8.28 -7.94 -0.15
C MET A 70 8.52 -8.51 -1.55
N LEU A 71 7.89 -7.94 -2.58
CA LEU A 71 8.14 -8.33 -3.97
C LEU A 71 9.56 -7.96 -4.42
N GLY A 72 10.00 -6.75 -4.11
CA GLY A 72 11.33 -6.27 -4.45
C GLY A 72 12.45 -7.08 -3.81
N VAL A 73 12.17 -7.77 -2.69
CA VAL A 73 13.11 -8.72 -2.08
C VAL A 73 12.99 -10.11 -2.69
N SER A 74 11.78 -10.57 -2.98
CA SER A 74 11.57 -11.86 -3.67
C SER A 74 12.35 -11.93 -4.98
N ALA A 75 12.53 -10.76 -5.61
CA ALA A 75 13.38 -10.52 -6.75
C ALA A 75 14.83 -11.03 -6.65
N PHE A 76 15.40 -11.03 -5.45
CA PHE A 76 16.76 -11.50 -5.22
C PHE A 76 16.84 -13.02 -5.27
N TRP A 77 15.71 -13.71 -5.06
CA TRP A 77 15.63 -15.18 -5.07
C TRP A 77 15.13 -15.73 -6.40
N THR A 78 14.25 -15.00 -7.10
CA THR A 78 13.79 -15.35 -8.43
C THR A 78 14.44 -14.44 -9.47
N LEU A 79 15.21 -15.01 -10.41
CA LEU A 79 15.84 -14.29 -11.55
C LEU A 79 14.85 -13.56 -12.50
N GLN A 80 13.57 -13.42 -12.15
CA GLN A 80 12.49 -12.79 -12.94
C GLN A 80 11.66 -11.77 -12.13
N SER A 81 12.33 -10.91 -11.40
CA SER A 81 11.69 -9.94 -10.49
C SER A 81 10.89 -8.83 -11.15
N GLY A 82 11.37 -8.30 -12.28
CA GLY A 82 10.77 -7.14 -12.94
C GLY A 82 9.35 -7.41 -13.44
N GLY A 83 9.09 -8.64 -13.93
CA GLY A 83 7.76 -9.04 -14.38
C GLY A 83 6.75 -9.10 -13.22
N LEU A 84 7.15 -9.64 -12.07
CA LEU A 84 6.27 -9.78 -10.91
C LEU A 84 5.91 -8.41 -10.29
N LEU A 85 6.89 -7.50 -10.21
CA LEU A 85 6.69 -6.13 -9.78
C LEU A 85 5.74 -5.37 -10.72
N ALA A 86 5.97 -5.46 -12.04
CA ALA A 86 5.12 -4.81 -13.03
C ALA A 86 3.68 -5.36 -13.02
N LEU A 87 3.53 -6.67 -12.81
CA LEU A 87 2.22 -7.31 -12.66
C LEU A 87 1.49 -6.81 -11.41
N LEU A 88 2.17 -6.76 -10.25
CA LEU A 88 1.53 -6.26 -9.04
C LEU A 88 1.18 -4.78 -9.17
N ASP A 89 2.08 -3.94 -9.68
CA ASP A 89 1.81 -2.52 -9.91
C ASP A 89 0.60 -2.31 -10.84
N THR A 90 0.54 -3.08 -11.93
CA THR A 90 -0.61 -3.08 -12.85
C THR A 90 -1.89 -3.53 -12.15
N LEU A 91 -1.81 -4.58 -11.31
CA LEU A 91 -2.95 -5.08 -10.55
C LEU A 91 -3.43 -4.05 -9.54
N LEU A 92 -2.55 -3.49 -8.71
CA LEU A 92 -2.91 -2.46 -7.73
C LEU A 92 -3.53 -1.24 -8.41
N ASN A 93 -2.96 -0.76 -9.52
CA ASN A 93 -3.49 0.34 -10.31
C ASN A 93 -4.87 0.05 -10.93
N LYS A 94 -5.14 -1.19 -11.34
CA LYS A 94 -6.45 -1.58 -11.89
C LYS A 94 -7.48 -1.79 -10.78
N LEU A 95 -7.07 -2.45 -9.69
CA LEU A 95 -7.94 -2.82 -8.57
C LEU A 95 -8.33 -1.61 -7.73
N SER A 96 -7.50 -0.57 -7.65
CA SER A 96 -7.83 0.69 -6.98
C SER A 96 -8.86 1.53 -7.75
N ARG A 97 -8.98 1.35 -9.07
CA ARG A 97 -9.90 2.12 -9.93
C ARG A 97 -11.34 1.63 -9.90
N PHE A 98 -11.57 0.37 -9.53
CA PHE A 98 -12.90 -0.24 -9.55
C PHE A 98 -13.36 -0.65 -8.15
N PRO A 99 -14.60 -0.30 -7.75
CA PRO A 99 -15.13 -0.72 -6.46
C PRO A 99 -15.13 -2.25 -6.30
N LEU A 100 -14.80 -2.71 -5.08
CA LEU A 100 -14.80 -4.14 -4.72
C LEU A 100 -16.10 -4.86 -5.11
N SER A 101 -17.21 -4.13 -5.16
CA SER A 101 -18.54 -4.64 -5.51
C SER A 101 -18.68 -5.15 -6.94
N LEU A 102 -17.82 -4.71 -7.85
CA LEU A 102 -17.80 -5.19 -9.23
C LEU A 102 -17.10 -6.54 -9.37
N TYR A 103 -16.36 -6.99 -8.35
CA TYR A 103 -15.67 -8.28 -8.36
C TYR A 103 -16.51 -9.37 -7.69
N GLY A 104 -16.36 -10.62 -8.15
CA GLY A 104 -16.98 -11.77 -7.49
C GLY A 104 -16.42 -12.02 -6.08
N ARG A 105 -17.20 -12.68 -5.22
CA ARG A 105 -16.82 -12.99 -3.82
C ARG A 105 -15.42 -13.60 -3.64
N PRO A 106 -14.96 -14.56 -4.47
CA PRO A 106 -13.61 -15.12 -4.31
C PRO A 106 -12.50 -14.07 -4.50
N ILE A 107 -12.67 -13.18 -5.46
CA ILE A 107 -11.70 -12.10 -5.73
C ILE A 107 -11.71 -11.12 -4.56
N GLN A 108 -12.88 -10.75 -4.04
CA GLN A 108 -12.98 -9.88 -2.86
C GLN A 108 -12.24 -10.45 -1.65
N LEU A 109 -12.33 -11.76 -1.41
CA LEU A 109 -11.60 -12.42 -0.32
C LEU A 109 -10.08 -12.38 -0.53
N VAL A 110 -9.59 -12.61 -1.75
CA VAL A 110 -8.16 -12.52 -2.08
C VAL A 110 -7.66 -11.09 -1.86
N LEU A 111 -8.39 -10.09 -2.35
CA LEU A 111 -8.01 -8.68 -2.20
C LEU A 111 -8.04 -8.18 -0.76
N THR A 112 -8.84 -8.83 0.08
CA THR A 112 -8.97 -8.49 1.50
C THR A 112 -7.94 -9.21 2.36
N PHE A 113 -7.82 -10.53 2.23
CA PHE A 113 -7.06 -11.36 3.14
C PHE A 113 -5.67 -11.75 2.62
N VAL A 114 -5.47 -11.78 1.30
CA VAL A 114 -4.19 -12.20 0.70
C VAL A 114 -3.33 -11.01 0.31
N LEU A 115 -3.92 -9.99 -0.34
CA LEU A 115 -3.20 -8.77 -0.77
C LEU A 115 -3.45 -7.51 0.08
N PRO A 116 -4.24 -7.59 1.15
CA PRO A 116 -4.88 -6.46 1.87
C PRO A 116 -5.16 -5.12 1.16
N VAL A 117 -5.35 -5.10 -0.17
CA VAL A 117 -5.56 -3.88 -0.97
C VAL A 117 -6.86 -3.16 -0.58
N ALA A 118 -7.87 -3.93 -0.17
CA ALA A 118 -9.16 -3.43 0.28
C ALA A 118 -9.05 -2.43 1.47
N PHE A 119 -8.02 -2.58 2.30
CA PHE A 119 -7.81 -1.73 3.48
C PHE A 119 -7.16 -0.38 3.15
N MET A 120 -6.61 -0.22 1.94
CA MET A 120 -5.95 1.03 1.54
C MET A 120 -6.97 2.15 1.27
N SER A 121 -8.13 1.83 0.71
CA SER A 121 -9.11 2.84 0.29
C SER A 121 -10.57 2.39 0.41
N PHE A 122 -10.89 1.13 0.07
CA PHE A 122 -12.28 0.70 -0.06
C PHE A 122 -13.06 0.63 1.24
N TYR A 123 -12.56 -0.11 2.22
CA TYR A 123 -13.24 -0.17 3.52
C TYR A 123 -13.31 1.18 4.22
N PRO A 124 -12.19 1.92 4.40
CA PRO A 124 -12.26 3.21 5.06
C PRO A 124 -13.18 4.22 4.37
N ALA A 125 -13.31 4.20 3.03
CA ALA A 125 -14.21 5.08 2.30
C ALA A 125 -15.69 4.94 2.73
N TYR A 126 -16.10 3.75 3.19
CA TYR A 126 -17.46 3.50 3.68
C TYR A 126 -17.87 4.45 4.84
N LEU A 127 -16.92 4.81 5.72
CA LEU A 127 -17.18 5.78 6.81
C LEU A 127 -17.39 7.21 6.33
N PHE A 128 -16.75 7.59 5.22
CA PHE A 128 -16.82 8.95 4.69
C PHE A 128 -18.05 9.15 3.82
N MET A 129 -18.51 8.08 3.15
CA MET A 129 -19.67 8.11 2.25
C MET A 129 -21.00 7.89 2.98
N ASN A 130 -21.08 8.13 4.30
CA ASN A 130 -22.28 7.89 5.12
C ASN A 130 -22.86 6.47 4.92
N GLU A 131 -22.00 5.45 4.88
CA GLU A 131 -22.44 4.06 4.74
C GLU A 131 -23.14 3.74 3.40
N VAL A 132 -23.02 4.64 2.41
CA VAL A 132 -23.51 4.43 1.04
C VAL A 132 -22.49 3.58 0.27
N GLY A 133 -22.94 2.46 -0.28
CA GLY A 133 -22.12 1.55 -1.08
C GLY A 133 -22.15 0.11 -0.55
N GLN A 134 -21.16 -0.69 -0.94
CA GLN A 134 -21.08 -2.07 -0.49
C GLN A 134 -20.65 -2.11 0.98
N GLN A 135 -21.53 -2.61 1.83
CA GLN A 135 -21.21 -2.82 3.23
C GLN A 135 -20.07 -3.83 3.36
N PRO A 136 -19.04 -3.52 4.17
CA PRO A 136 -17.98 -4.47 4.46
C PRO A 136 -18.55 -5.74 5.10
N PRO A 137 -17.87 -6.90 4.94
CA PRO A 137 -18.31 -8.17 5.56
C PRO A 137 -18.49 -8.08 7.08
N SER A 138 -17.78 -7.17 7.73
CA SER A 138 -17.90 -6.86 9.15
C SER A 138 -17.67 -5.36 9.38
N PRO A 139 -18.47 -4.69 10.23
CA PRO A 139 -18.32 -3.26 10.54
C PRO A 139 -16.92 -2.89 11.07
N TRP A 140 -16.24 -3.83 11.72
CA TRP A 140 -14.92 -3.62 12.31
C TRP A 140 -13.80 -3.49 11.27
N LEU A 141 -13.98 -4.05 10.08
CA LEU A 141 -12.96 -4.02 9.01
C LEU A 141 -12.64 -2.60 8.55
N VAL A 142 -13.57 -1.67 8.78
CA VAL A 142 -13.37 -0.27 8.40
C VAL A 142 -12.31 0.44 9.25
N TYR A 143 -12.06 -0.08 10.46
CA TYR A 143 -11.05 0.44 11.37
C TYR A 143 -9.75 -0.39 11.36
N ALA A 144 -9.69 -1.46 10.57
CA ALA A 144 -8.58 -2.41 10.61
C ALA A 144 -7.35 -1.95 9.82
N SER A 145 -7.45 -0.93 8.97
CA SER A 145 -6.35 -0.47 8.10
C SER A 145 -5.03 -0.21 8.85
N PRO A 146 -5.00 0.46 10.01
CA PRO A 146 -3.75 0.69 10.74
C PRO A 146 -3.14 -0.61 11.28
N GLY A 147 -3.97 -1.53 11.76
CA GLY A 147 -3.51 -2.84 12.25
C GLY A 147 -2.92 -3.69 11.13
N VAL A 148 -3.59 -3.71 9.97
CA VAL A 148 -3.11 -4.40 8.77
C VAL A 148 -1.79 -3.79 8.30
N ALA A 149 -1.66 -2.45 8.30
CA ALA A 149 -0.43 -1.77 7.96
C ALA A 149 0.74 -2.19 8.87
N VAL A 150 0.53 -2.19 10.19
CA VAL A 150 1.56 -2.61 11.16
C VAL A 150 2.01 -4.06 10.91
N VAL A 151 1.05 -4.98 10.70
CA VAL A 151 1.35 -6.39 10.42
C VAL A 151 2.17 -6.54 9.15
N LEU A 152 1.74 -5.92 8.04
CA LEU A 152 2.44 -6.01 6.76
C LEU A 152 3.83 -5.38 6.80
N VAL A 153 3.99 -4.22 7.44
CA VAL A 153 5.30 -3.60 7.64
C VAL A 153 6.23 -4.53 8.41
N GLY A 154 5.73 -5.18 9.47
CA GLY A 154 6.48 -6.19 10.23
C GLY A 154 6.90 -7.39 9.38
N LEU A 155 6.00 -7.90 8.52
CA LEU A 155 6.31 -8.99 7.59
C LEU A 155 7.33 -8.56 6.53
N ALA A 156 7.15 -7.39 5.92
CA ALA A 156 8.05 -6.84 4.92
C ALA A 156 9.47 -6.65 5.48
N TYR A 157 9.58 -6.16 6.72
CA TYR A 157 10.87 -6.04 7.41
C TYR A 157 11.55 -7.39 7.62
N GLN A 158 10.80 -8.43 8.01
CA GLN A 158 11.35 -9.78 8.16
C GLN A 158 11.81 -10.38 6.83
N VAL A 159 11.01 -10.22 5.76
CA VAL A 159 11.38 -10.68 4.42
C VAL A 159 12.64 -9.97 3.95
N TRP A 160 12.70 -8.64 4.11
CA TRP A 160 13.87 -7.84 3.78
C TRP A 160 15.15 -8.32 4.47
N ARG A 161 15.09 -8.59 5.78
CA ARG A 161 16.25 -9.11 6.53
C ARG A 161 16.76 -10.42 5.92
N ARG A 162 15.87 -11.36 5.62
CA ARG A 162 16.24 -12.63 4.97
C ARG A 162 16.81 -12.43 3.56
N GLY A 163 16.31 -11.43 2.83
CA GLY A 163 16.75 -11.10 1.48
C GLY A 163 18.19 -10.61 1.42
N ILE A 164 18.59 -9.75 2.37
CA ILE A 164 19.96 -9.24 2.45
C ILE A 164 20.98 -10.35 2.66
N ASP A 165 20.68 -11.33 3.52
CA ASP A 165 21.62 -12.41 3.86
C ASP A 165 21.99 -13.25 2.62
N VAL A 166 21.04 -13.45 1.70
CA VAL A 166 21.29 -14.15 0.42
C VAL A 166 22.11 -13.31 -0.55
N TYR A 167 21.90 -11.99 -0.57
CA TYR A 167 22.68 -11.09 -1.43
C TYR A 167 24.16 -11.01 -1.00
N GLN A 168 24.43 -11.06 0.31
CA GLN A 168 25.80 -11.09 0.82
C GLN A 168 26.55 -12.38 0.46
N GLY A 169 25.84 -13.52 0.33
CA GLY A 169 26.44 -14.82 -0.03
C GLY A 169 26.75 -15.00 -1.52
N ALA A 170 26.12 -14.24 -2.43
CA ALA A 170 26.40 -14.30 -3.87
C ALA A 170 27.58 -13.39 -4.30
N GLY A 171 28.11 -12.58 -3.37
CA GLY A 171 29.19 -11.62 -3.60
C GLY A 171 30.54 -12.01 -2.98
N SER A 172 30.71 -13.24 -2.48
CA SER A 172 32.00 -13.77 -1.99
C SER A 172 32.71 -14.59 -3.07
#